data_AF-A0A1V4D9T8-F1
#
_entry.id   AF-A0A1V4D9T8-F1
#
_cell.length_a   1.000
_cell.length_b   1.000
_cell.length_c   1.000
_cell.angle_alpha   90.00
_cell.angle_beta   90.00
_cell.angle_gamma   90.00
#
_symmetry.space_group_name_H-M   'P 1'
#
loop_
_entity.id
_entity.type
_entity.pdbx_description
1 polymer ?
#
loop_
_entity_poly.entity_id
_entity_poly.type
_entity_poly.pdbx_seq_one_letter_code
_entity_poly.pdbx_strand_id
1 'polypeptide(L)'
;MQTIERNVFEPLTDPRLFGPLARHIHHTRGATTATILGRTVHLIGASDVRAEERLRGLTAQLAYVDEATLVPESFWTQLLARLSAPGARLFATTNPDSPRHWLKVGYLDRAPELNLRAWHFRLAGNLSLTREYIADLSTEYVGLWRRRMIDGAWLVAEGAVYGVWDEQRHVVDALPPMRWHWAAAGYGTTNPFAALVLGLGDDDTGCTSSRNGATAATPRTGR
;
A
#
# COMPACT_ATOMS: atom_id res chain seq x y z
N MET A 1 -5.58 -4.67 -15.23
CA MET A 1 -5.16 -5.89 -15.96
C MET A 1 -3.66 -5.92 -16.18
N GLN A 2 -3.04 -4.82 -16.64
CA GLN A 2 -1.58 -4.73 -16.83
C GLN A 2 -0.73 -5.18 -15.61
N THR A 3 -1.15 -4.88 -14.38
CA THR A 3 -0.42 -5.31 -13.17
C THR A 3 -0.38 -6.82 -13.00
N ILE A 4 -1.50 -7.53 -13.26
CA ILE A 4 -1.55 -9.00 -13.15
C ILE A 4 -0.65 -9.64 -14.22
N GLU A 5 -0.65 -9.10 -15.44
CA GLU A 5 0.23 -9.57 -16.51
C GLU A 5 1.70 -9.46 -16.09
N ARG A 6 2.12 -8.27 -15.67
CA ARG A 6 3.51 -7.97 -15.31
C ARG A 6 3.97 -8.68 -14.05
N ASN A 7 3.18 -8.64 -12.97
CA ASN A 7 3.63 -9.15 -11.67
C ASN A 7 3.46 -10.68 -11.55
N VAL A 8 2.52 -11.29 -12.29
CA VAL A 8 2.17 -12.70 -12.13
C VAL A 8 2.52 -13.52 -13.35
N PHE A 9 2.02 -13.15 -14.54
CA PHE A 9 2.21 -13.98 -15.73
C PHE A 9 3.61 -13.89 -16.33
N GLU A 10 4.26 -12.72 -16.32
CA GLU A 10 5.65 -12.60 -16.77
C GLU A 10 6.59 -13.52 -15.97
N PRO A 11 6.56 -13.56 -14.61
CA PRO A 11 7.34 -14.54 -13.86
C PRO A 11 6.93 -15.99 -14.12
N LEU A 12 5.62 -16.30 -14.14
CA LEU A 12 5.14 -17.68 -14.33
C LEU A 12 5.53 -18.27 -15.70
N THR A 13 5.71 -17.42 -16.71
CA THR A 13 6.13 -17.83 -18.05
C THR A 13 7.65 -17.84 -18.24
N ASP A 14 8.45 -17.38 -17.25
CA ASP A 14 9.91 -17.40 -17.33
C ASP A 14 10.47 -18.80 -17.06
N PRO A 15 11.10 -19.46 -18.06
CA PRO A 15 11.69 -20.79 -17.89
C PRO A 15 12.89 -20.80 -16.92
N ARG A 16 13.52 -19.65 -16.65
CA ARG A 16 14.61 -19.54 -15.67
C ARG A 16 14.11 -19.69 -14.23
N LEU A 17 12.84 -19.35 -13.99
CA LEU A 17 12.20 -19.45 -12.68
C LEU A 17 11.43 -20.77 -12.52
N PHE A 18 10.65 -21.16 -13.54
CA PHE A 18 9.73 -22.30 -13.45
C PHE A 18 10.11 -23.50 -14.33
N GLY A 19 11.23 -23.42 -15.06
CA GLY A 19 11.74 -24.53 -15.86
C GLY A 19 10.70 -25.06 -16.86
N PRO A 20 10.53 -26.39 -16.98
CA PRO A 20 9.53 -27.01 -17.85
C PRO A 20 8.08 -26.60 -17.57
N LEU A 21 7.75 -26.18 -16.35
CA LEU A 21 6.38 -25.82 -15.97
C LEU A 21 5.89 -24.55 -16.67
N ALA A 22 6.81 -23.63 -17.02
CA ALA A 22 6.48 -22.42 -17.76
C ALA A 22 5.75 -22.71 -19.08
N ARG A 23 6.02 -23.87 -19.72
CA ARG A 23 5.35 -24.30 -20.97
C ARG A 23 3.86 -24.62 -20.81
N HIS A 24 3.39 -24.80 -19.58
CA HIS A 24 1.98 -25.08 -19.27
C HIS A 24 1.22 -23.83 -18.83
N ILE A 25 1.82 -22.65 -18.97
CA ILE A 25 1.21 -21.36 -18.70
C ILE A 25 0.90 -20.69 -20.05
N HIS A 26 -0.38 -20.54 -20.35
CA HIS A 26 -0.85 -19.93 -21.59
C HIS A 26 -1.75 -18.73 -21.26
N HIS A 27 -1.31 -17.54 -21.63
CA HIS A 27 -2.08 -16.32 -21.47
C HIS A 27 -1.83 -15.41 -22.68
N THR A 28 -2.90 -14.84 -23.22
CA THR A 28 -2.85 -13.82 -24.26
C THR A 28 -3.00 -12.46 -23.61
N ARG A 29 -2.08 -11.53 -23.88
CA ARG A 29 -2.13 -10.18 -23.33
C ARG A 29 -3.50 -9.52 -23.59
N GLY A 30 -4.08 -8.93 -22.55
CA GLY A 30 -5.41 -8.33 -22.59
C GLY A 30 -6.57 -9.30 -22.35
N ALA A 31 -6.32 -10.61 -22.28
CA ALA A 31 -7.38 -11.58 -21.99
C ALA A 31 -7.76 -11.57 -20.51
N THR A 32 -9.03 -11.83 -20.22
CA THR A 32 -9.54 -11.98 -18.85
C THR A 32 -9.43 -13.41 -18.32
N THR A 33 -8.86 -14.32 -19.12
CA THR A 33 -8.61 -15.72 -18.75
C THR A 33 -7.23 -16.16 -19.22
N ALA A 34 -6.73 -17.22 -18.58
CA ALA A 34 -5.52 -17.93 -18.92
C ALA A 34 -5.70 -19.42 -18.66
N THR A 35 -4.75 -20.23 -19.14
CA THR A 35 -4.63 -21.65 -18.80
C THR A 35 -3.35 -21.87 -18.02
N ILE A 36 -3.46 -22.48 -16.84
CA ILE A 36 -2.32 -22.87 -16.00
C ILE A 36 -2.46 -24.36 -15.72
N LEU A 37 -1.49 -25.16 -16.16
CA LEU A 37 -1.48 -26.62 -15.93
C LEU A 37 -2.80 -27.30 -16.37
N GLY A 38 -3.33 -26.88 -17.52
CA GLY A 38 -4.58 -27.40 -18.08
C GLY A 38 -5.87 -26.91 -17.41
N ARG A 39 -5.78 -25.98 -16.45
CA ARG A 39 -6.95 -25.39 -15.77
C ARG A 39 -7.17 -23.96 -16.22
N THR A 40 -8.44 -23.60 -16.41
CA THR A 40 -8.83 -22.21 -16.65
C THR A 40 -8.62 -21.38 -15.39
N VAL A 41 -7.95 -20.23 -15.55
CA VAL A 41 -7.72 -19.23 -14.51
C VAL A 41 -8.34 -17.92 -14.97
N HIS A 42 -9.18 -17.33 -14.11
CA HIS A 42 -9.79 -16.03 -14.38
C HIS A 42 -8.92 -14.91 -13.82
N LEU A 43 -8.66 -13.88 -14.64
CA LEU A 43 -7.89 -12.71 -14.27
C LEU A 43 -8.86 -11.59 -13.91
N ILE A 44 -8.95 -11.28 -12.62
CA ILE A 44 -9.90 -10.29 -12.09
C ILE A 44 -9.13 -9.17 -11.40
N GLY A 45 -9.21 -7.96 -11.94
CA GLY A 45 -8.70 -6.77 -11.26
C GLY A 45 -9.72 -6.25 -10.25
N ALA A 46 -9.29 -5.92 -9.03
CA ALA A 46 -10.17 -5.50 -7.93
C ALA A 46 -10.32 -3.96 -7.80
N SER A 47 -9.98 -3.20 -8.85
CA SER A 47 -9.96 -1.73 -8.83
C SER A 47 -11.32 -1.06 -9.14
N ASP A 48 -12.37 -1.84 -9.39
CA ASP A 48 -13.70 -1.36 -9.78
C ASP A 48 -14.76 -2.21 -9.07
N VAL A 49 -15.85 -1.59 -8.59
CA VAL A 49 -17.01 -2.25 -7.99
C VAL A 49 -17.59 -3.33 -8.92
N ARG A 50 -17.47 -3.14 -10.24
CA ARG A 50 -17.85 -4.16 -11.25
C ARG A 50 -17.05 -5.46 -11.14
N ALA A 51 -15.90 -5.46 -10.46
CA ALA A 51 -15.13 -6.67 -10.21
C ALA A 51 -15.88 -7.66 -9.29
N GLU A 52 -16.70 -7.15 -8.38
CA GLU A 52 -17.55 -7.98 -7.51
C GLU A 52 -18.60 -8.76 -8.31
N GLU A 53 -19.17 -8.14 -9.35
CA GLU A 53 -20.11 -8.81 -10.26
C GLU A 53 -19.47 -10.01 -10.96
N ARG A 54 -18.17 -9.93 -11.28
CA ARG A 54 -17.43 -11.04 -11.90
C ARG A 54 -17.18 -12.21 -10.94
N LEU A 55 -17.21 -11.97 -9.62
CA LEU A 55 -17.14 -13.04 -8.63
C LEU A 55 -18.49 -13.73 -8.44
N ARG A 56 -19.61 -13.08 -8.80
CA ARG A 56 -20.95 -13.62 -8.61
C ARG A 56 -21.15 -14.87 -9.48
N GLY A 57 -21.47 -16.00 -8.83
CA GLY A 57 -21.69 -17.28 -9.51
C GLY A 57 -20.42 -18.08 -9.81
N LEU A 58 -19.22 -17.54 -9.51
CA LEU A 58 -17.98 -18.29 -9.60
C LEU A 58 -17.92 -19.35 -8.49
N THR A 59 -17.45 -20.56 -8.83
CA THR A 59 -16.96 -21.54 -7.86
C THR A 59 -15.50 -21.79 -8.17
N ALA A 60 -14.61 -21.47 -7.23
CA ALA A 60 -13.18 -21.60 -7.40
C ALA A 60 -12.60 -22.63 -6.43
N GLN A 61 -11.60 -23.39 -6.90
CA GLN A 61 -10.80 -24.27 -6.03
C GLN A 61 -9.55 -23.55 -5.51
N LEU A 62 -9.06 -22.54 -6.22
CA LEU A 62 -7.85 -21.82 -5.88
C LEU A 62 -8.02 -20.35 -6.22
N ALA A 63 -7.66 -19.47 -5.29
CA ALA A 63 -7.49 -18.05 -5.54
C ALA A 63 -6.07 -17.62 -5.18
N TYR A 64 -5.49 -16.75 -6.02
CA TYR A 64 -4.24 -16.05 -5.72
C TYR A 64 -4.51 -14.55 -5.78
N VAL A 65 -4.12 -13.83 -4.74
CA VAL A 65 -4.29 -12.38 -4.61
C VAL A 65 -2.91 -11.74 -4.44
N ASP A 66 -2.50 -10.95 -5.43
CA ASP A 66 -1.31 -10.11 -5.33
C ASP A 66 -1.67 -8.77 -4.69
N GLU A 67 -0.79 -8.24 -3.83
CA GLU A 67 -0.97 -6.95 -3.15
C GLU A 67 -2.31 -6.83 -2.40
N ALA A 68 -2.60 -7.78 -1.51
CA ALA A 68 -3.91 -7.89 -0.85
C ALA A 68 -4.35 -6.64 -0.04
N THR A 69 -3.42 -5.81 0.45
CA THR A 69 -3.78 -4.53 1.11
C THR A 69 -4.39 -3.51 0.14
N LEU A 70 -4.20 -3.64 -1.17
CA LEU A 70 -4.81 -2.77 -2.17
C LEU A 70 -6.20 -3.23 -2.62
N VAL A 71 -6.63 -4.41 -2.17
CA VAL A 71 -7.93 -4.98 -2.52
C VAL A 71 -9.02 -4.47 -1.58
N PRO A 72 -10.20 -4.08 -2.07
CA PRO A 72 -11.34 -3.74 -1.22
C PRO A 72 -11.76 -4.92 -0.33
N GLU A 73 -12.06 -4.65 0.95
CA GLU A 73 -12.50 -5.68 1.90
C GLU A 73 -13.74 -6.45 1.42
N SER A 74 -14.67 -5.75 0.76
CA SER A 74 -15.89 -6.35 0.19
C SER A 74 -15.55 -7.39 -0.88
N PHE A 75 -14.61 -7.08 -1.78
CA PHE A 75 -14.14 -7.99 -2.81
C PHE A 75 -13.47 -9.23 -2.19
N TRP A 76 -12.59 -9.03 -1.19
CA TRP A 76 -11.94 -10.12 -0.47
C TRP A 76 -12.95 -11.07 0.18
N THR A 77 -13.93 -10.50 0.89
CA THR A 77 -14.98 -11.27 1.58
C THR A 77 -15.83 -12.06 0.59
N GLN A 78 -16.19 -11.45 -0.56
CA GLN A 78 -16.92 -12.14 -1.61
C GLN A 78 -16.10 -13.24 -2.28
N LEU A 79 -14.80 -13.02 -2.50
CA LEU A 79 -13.89 -14.01 -3.07
C LEU A 79 -13.77 -15.25 -2.18
N LEU A 80 -13.61 -15.06 -0.87
CA LEU A 80 -13.59 -16.16 0.10
C LEU A 80 -14.89 -16.99 0.03
N ALA A 81 -16.04 -16.35 -0.16
CA ALA A 81 -17.32 -17.05 -0.31
C ALA A 81 -17.43 -17.90 -1.60
N ARG A 82 -16.52 -17.73 -2.57
CA ARG A 82 -16.45 -18.54 -3.80
C ARG A 82 -15.54 -19.77 -3.69
N LEU A 83 -14.79 -19.89 -2.59
CA LEU A 83 -13.88 -21.01 -2.32
C LEU A 83 -14.56 -22.12 -1.52
N SER A 84 -15.66 -22.65 -2.06
CA SER A 84 -16.51 -23.64 -1.39
C SER A 84 -16.17 -25.10 -1.71
N ALA A 85 -15.36 -25.35 -2.74
CA ALA A 85 -14.99 -26.72 -3.12
C ALA A 85 -14.11 -27.39 -2.04
N PRO A 86 -14.22 -28.71 -1.82
CA PRO A 86 -13.34 -29.43 -0.91
C PRO A 86 -11.86 -29.20 -1.24
N GLY A 87 -11.09 -28.81 -0.21
CA GLY A 87 -9.68 -28.51 -0.35
C GLY A 87 -9.38 -27.14 -0.99
N ALA A 88 -10.37 -26.27 -1.18
CA ALA A 88 -10.12 -24.94 -1.72
C ALA A 88 -9.16 -24.12 -0.86
N ARG A 89 -8.36 -23.27 -1.51
CA ARG A 89 -7.34 -22.45 -0.86
C ARG A 89 -7.30 -21.05 -1.47
N LEU A 90 -6.97 -20.07 -0.62
CA LEU A 90 -6.56 -18.73 -1.03
C LEU A 90 -5.09 -18.54 -0.65
N PHE A 91 -4.29 -18.06 -1.59
CA PHE A 91 -2.94 -17.55 -1.33
C PHE A 91 -2.94 -16.05 -1.57
N ALA A 92 -2.27 -15.31 -0.69
CA ALA A 92 -2.14 -13.86 -0.82
C ALA A 92 -0.73 -13.41 -0.49
N THR A 93 -0.25 -12.44 -1.26
CA THR A 93 0.97 -11.66 -0.97
C THR A 93 0.56 -10.24 -0.66
N THR A 94 1.31 -9.58 0.22
CA THR A 94 1.10 -8.16 0.49
C THR A 94 2.30 -7.56 1.21
N ASN A 95 2.46 -6.25 1.05
CA ASN A 95 3.24 -5.45 1.98
C ASN A 95 2.33 -4.96 3.13
N PRO A 96 2.87 -4.79 4.35
CA PRO A 96 2.11 -4.27 5.50
C PRO A 96 1.59 -2.85 5.26
N ASP A 97 0.46 -2.55 5.89
CA ASP A 97 -0.12 -1.20 5.94
C ASP A 97 -0.44 -0.80 7.40
N SER A 98 -1.41 0.09 7.60
CA SER A 98 -1.89 0.51 8.91
C SER A 98 -2.27 -0.70 9.79
N PRO A 99 -1.94 -0.69 11.09
CA PRO A 99 -2.36 -1.75 12.01
C PRO A 99 -3.89 -1.84 12.16
N ARG A 100 -4.63 -0.80 11.75
CA ARG A 100 -6.11 -0.79 11.70
C ARG A 100 -6.68 -1.33 10.37
N HIS A 101 -5.83 -1.73 9.43
CA HIS A 101 -6.27 -2.24 8.13
C HIS A 101 -7.08 -3.54 8.31
N TRP A 102 -8.16 -3.71 7.53
CA TRP A 102 -9.09 -4.84 7.65
C TRP A 102 -8.38 -6.20 7.55
N LEU A 103 -7.40 -6.33 6.65
CA LEU A 103 -6.62 -7.56 6.50
C LEU A 103 -5.84 -7.91 7.77
N LYS A 104 -5.31 -6.91 8.48
CA LYS A 104 -4.57 -7.10 9.71
C LYS A 104 -5.49 -7.51 10.85
N VAL A 105 -6.49 -6.68 11.15
CA VAL A 105 -7.39 -6.86 12.30
C VAL A 105 -8.32 -8.06 12.09
N GLY A 106 -8.92 -8.17 10.91
CA GLY A 106 -9.94 -9.18 10.61
C GLY A 106 -9.38 -10.58 10.36
N TYR A 107 -8.12 -10.69 9.91
CA TYR A 107 -7.54 -11.95 9.44
C TYR A 107 -6.19 -12.27 10.09
N LEU A 108 -5.17 -11.43 9.94
CA LEU A 108 -3.80 -11.77 10.41
C LEU A 108 -3.69 -11.85 11.93
N ASP A 109 -4.30 -10.93 12.67
CA ASP A 109 -4.32 -10.97 14.14
C ASP A 109 -5.18 -12.10 14.68
N ARG A 110 -6.13 -12.56 13.87
CA ARG A 110 -7.03 -13.66 14.17
C ARG A 110 -6.56 -14.98 13.56
N ALA A 111 -5.33 -15.06 13.06
CA ALA A 111 -4.79 -16.28 12.46
C ALA A 111 -4.94 -17.53 13.34
N PRO A 112 -4.78 -17.47 14.69
CA PRO A 112 -5.02 -18.64 15.55
C PRO A 112 -6.47 -19.12 15.60
N GLU A 113 -7.44 -18.25 15.29
CA GLU A 113 -8.88 -18.55 15.28
C GLU A 113 -9.38 -19.02 13.90
N LEU A 114 -8.60 -18.75 12.87
CA LEU A 114 -8.98 -18.99 11.48
C LEU A 114 -8.17 -20.14 10.90
N ASN A 115 -8.69 -20.77 9.83
CA ASN A 115 -7.88 -21.66 8.99
C ASN A 115 -6.93 -20.83 8.10
N LEU A 116 -6.02 -20.10 8.75
CA LEU A 116 -5.12 -19.14 8.13
C LEU A 116 -3.70 -19.39 8.63
N ARG A 117 -2.76 -19.41 7.69
CA ARG A 117 -1.34 -19.40 7.99
C ARG A 117 -0.72 -18.13 7.40
N ALA A 118 -0.03 -17.37 8.25
CA ALA A 118 0.71 -16.19 7.85
C ALA A 118 2.21 -16.45 7.97
N TRP A 119 2.97 -15.98 6.99
CA TRP A 119 4.42 -15.98 6.99
C TRP A 119 4.92 -14.55 6.81
N HIS A 120 5.95 -14.18 7.54
CA HIS A 120 6.58 -12.87 7.47
C HIS A 120 7.93 -12.98 6.78
N PHE A 121 8.11 -12.22 5.70
CA PHE A 121 9.34 -12.18 4.93
C PHE A 121 10.00 -10.80 5.09
N ARG A 122 11.33 -10.81 5.19
CA ARG A 122 12.16 -9.59 5.21
C ARG A 122 13.14 -9.63 4.05
N LEU A 123 13.59 -8.47 3.58
CA LEU A 123 14.61 -8.35 2.53
C LEU A 123 15.88 -9.14 2.85
N ALA A 124 16.30 -9.14 4.12
CA ALA A 124 17.46 -9.90 4.59
C ALA A 124 17.36 -11.43 4.37
N GLY A 125 16.15 -11.97 4.22
CA GLY A 125 15.92 -13.38 3.94
C GLY A 125 15.88 -13.72 2.45
N ASN A 126 15.97 -12.73 1.55
CA ASN A 126 15.90 -12.96 0.12
C ASN A 126 17.30 -13.31 -0.45
N LEU A 127 17.47 -14.57 -0.82
CA LEU A 127 18.73 -15.11 -1.33
C LEU A 127 19.09 -14.62 -2.75
N SER A 128 18.16 -14.01 -3.48
CA SER A 128 18.45 -13.46 -4.81
C SER A 128 19.05 -12.05 -4.76
N LEU A 129 19.05 -11.38 -3.61
CA LEU A 129 19.58 -10.03 -3.44
C LEU A 129 20.97 -10.06 -2.83
N THR A 130 21.87 -9.22 -3.33
CA THR A 130 23.20 -9.05 -2.73
C THR A 130 23.08 -8.33 -1.39
N ARG A 131 24.02 -8.59 -0.49
CA ARG A 131 24.09 -7.88 0.80
C ARG A 131 24.26 -6.38 0.63
N GLU A 132 25.02 -5.98 -0.40
CA GLU A 132 25.23 -4.58 -0.78
C GLU A 132 23.93 -3.91 -1.17
N TYR A 133 23.15 -4.52 -2.06
CA TYR A 133 21.84 -4.00 -2.46
C TYR A 133 20.87 -3.86 -1.27
N ILE A 134 20.86 -4.84 -0.36
CA ILE A 134 20.03 -4.79 0.85
C ILE A 134 20.49 -3.63 1.75
N ALA A 135 21.79 -3.41 1.90
CA ALA A 135 22.34 -2.33 2.71
C ALA A 135 22.02 -0.94 2.11
N ASP A 136 22.17 -0.78 0.80
CA ASP A 136 21.86 0.46 0.10
C ASP A 136 20.37 0.81 0.23
N LEU A 137 19.49 -0.14 -0.04
CA LEU A 137 18.04 0.04 0.07
C LEU A 137 17.61 0.33 1.52
N SER A 138 18.27 -0.30 2.50
CA SER A 138 18.00 -0.06 3.93
C SER A 138 18.44 1.33 4.40
N THR A 139 19.40 1.94 3.71
CA THR A 139 19.86 3.32 3.94
C THR A 139 18.91 4.34 3.31
N GLU A 140 18.38 4.05 2.13
CA GLU A 140 17.47 4.94 1.40
C GLU A 140 16.13 5.12 2.12
N TYR A 141 15.55 4.04 2.64
CA TYR A 141 14.29 4.12 3.37
C TYR A 141 14.50 4.61 4.80
N VAL A 142 13.81 5.68 5.17
CA VAL A 142 13.83 6.27 6.53
C VAL A 142 12.44 6.25 7.19
N GLY A 143 12.42 6.40 8.51
CA GLY A 143 11.19 6.58 9.29
C GLY A 143 10.16 5.47 9.07
N LEU A 144 8.92 5.87 8.77
CA LEU A 144 7.81 4.95 8.52
C LEU A 144 8.07 4.01 7.34
N TRP A 145 8.61 4.53 6.24
CA TRP A 145 8.83 3.75 5.03
C TRP A 145 9.86 2.65 5.25
N ARG A 146 10.90 2.92 6.05
CA ARG A 146 11.85 1.88 6.49
C ARG A 146 11.14 0.78 7.26
N ARG A 147 10.35 1.15 8.27
CA ARG A 147 9.66 0.17 9.11
C ARG A 147 8.65 -0.67 8.32
N ARG A 148 7.98 -0.09 7.32
CA ARG A 148 7.05 -0.82 6.44
C ARG A 148 7.77 -1.67 5.40
N MET A 149 8.65 -1.09 4.60
CA MET A 149 9.23 -1.73 3.41
C MET A 149 10.45 -2.60 3.71
N ILE A 150 11.20 -2.30 4.77
CA ILE A 150 12.38 -3.08 5.18
C ILE A 150 12.03 -4.06 6.31
N ASP A 151 11.47 -3.54 7.41
CA ASP A 151 11.22 -4.36 8.60
C ASP A 151 9.93 -5.19 8.49
N GLY A 152 9.03 -4.82 7.57
CA GLY A 152 7.74 -5.47 7.36
C GLY A 152 6.77 -5.25 8.52
N ALA A 153 6.75 -4.06 9.12
CA ALA A 153 5.92 -3.72 10.26
C ALA A 153 4.58 -3.07 9.87
N TRP A 154 3.49 -3.50 10.54
CA TRP A 154 2.16 -2.88 10.48
C TRP A 154 2.11 -1.67 11.41
N LEU A 155 2.40 -0.46 10.90
CA LEU A 155 2.47 0.76 11.71
C LEU A 155 1.62 1.89 11.12
N VAL A 156 1.02 2.69 11.99
CA VAL A 156 0.26 3.89 11.59
C VAL A 156 1.23 4.90 11.01
N ALA A 157 0.81 5.65 10.00
CA ALA A 157 1.52 6.80 9.49
C ALA A 157 1.35 8.06 10.38
N GLU A 158 1.07 7.90 11.68
CA GLU A 158 0.81 9.03 12.57
C GLU A 158 2.13 9.75 12.88
N GLY A 159 2.18 11.05 12.56
CA GLY A 159 3.37 11.90 12.69
C GLY A 159 4.41 11.76 11.55
N ALA A 160 4.21 10.86 10.59
CA ALA A 160 5.25 10.47 9.64
C ALA A 160 5.22 11.16 8.27
N VAL A 161 4.17 11.92 7.93
CA VAL A 161 4.17 12.73 6.70
C VAL A 161 5.20 13.86 6.80
N TYR A 162 5.33 14.45 8.00
CA TYR A 162 6.28 15.52 8.29
C TYR A 162 7.27 15.07 9.36
N GLY A 163 7.99 13.97 9.13
CA GLY A 163 8.99 13.47 10.08
C GLY A 163 10.18 14.41 10.34
N VAL A 164 10.29 15.49 9.56
CA VAL A 164 11.26 16.59 9.75
C VAL A 164 10.69 17.77 10.55
N TRP A 165 9.40 17.73 10.90
CA TRP A 165 8.79 18.76 11.72
C TRP A 165 9.29 18.64 13.16
N ASP A 166 9.61 19.79 13.72
CA ASP A 166 10.25 19.95 15.02
C ASP A 166 9.70 21.25 15.60
N GLU A 167 8.95 21.15 16.70
CA GLU A 167 8.28 22.27 17.34
C GLU A 167 9.27 23.38 17.74
N GLN A 168 10.46 23.01 18.23
CA GLN A 168 11.47 23.97 18.69
C GLN A 168 12.08 24.78 17.55
N ARG A 169 12.01 24.25 16.31
CA ARG A 169 12.57 24.88 15.11
C ARG A 169 11.52 25.56 14.26
N HIS A 170 10.32 24.99 14.22
CA HIS A 170 9.28 25.38 13.27
C HIS A 170 8.17 26.17 13.92
N VAL A 171 8.03 26.21 15.25
CA VAL A 171 7.07 27.10 15.92
C VAL A 171 7.78 28.39 16.33
N VAL A 172 7.22 29.52 15.94
CA VAL A 172 7.80 30.85 16.22
C VAL A 172 6.76 31.76 16.85
N ASP A 173 7.19 32.61 17.78
CA ASP A 173 6.31 33.57 18.45
C ASP A 173 6.01 34.80 17.58
N ALA A 174 6.91 35.13 16.66
CA ALA A 174 6.80 36.29 15.78
C ALA A 174 7.01 35.90 14.32
N LEU A 175 6.11 36.37 13.47
CA LEU A 175 6.23 36.24 12.01
C LEU A 175 6.99 37.45 11.44
N PRO A 176 7.83 37.26 10.41
CA PRO A 176 8.40 38.38 9.69
C PRO A 176 7.31 39.17 8.94
N PRO A 177 7.60 40.39 8.44
CA PRO A 177 6.72 41.08 7.51
C PRO A 177 6.40 40.18 6.30
N MET A 178 5.12 40.10 5.96
CA MET A 178 4.61 39.20 4.92
C MET A 178 4.44 39.92 3.59
N ARG A 179 5.03 39.38 2.53
CA ARG A 179 4.91 39.88 1.15
C ARG A 179 3.60 39.45 0.50
N TRP A 180 3.25 38.18 0.69
CA TRP A 180 2.06 37.56 0.11
C TRP A 180 1.31 36.73 1.14
N HIS A 181 0.00 36.63 0.94
CA HIS A 181 -0.88 35.81 1.77
C HIS A 181 -1.78 34.95 0.89
N TRP A 182 -2.10 33.77 1.38
CA TRP A 182 -3.09 32.86 0.82
C TRP A 182 -3.98 32.32 1.92
N ALA A 183 -5.22 31.98 1.57
CA ALA A 183 -6.12 31.26 2.46
C ALA A 183 -6.36 29.85 1.90
N ALA A 184 -6.21 28.85 2.76
CA ALA A 184 -6.52 27.46 2.45
C ALA A 184 -7.69 27.00 3.34
N ALA A 185 -8.68 26.35 2.74
CA ALA A 185 -9.82 25.82 3.47
C ALA A 185 -10.06 24.34 3.11
N GLY A 186 -10.10 23.50 4.14
CA GLY A 186 -10.61 22.13 4.07
C GLY A 186 -12.08 22.14 4.45
N TYR A 187 -12.96 22.02 3.45
CA TYR A 187 -14.40 21.98 3.68
C TYR A 187 -14.83 20.62 4.25
N GLY A 188 -15.56 20.64 5.36
CA GLY A 188 -16.14 19.47 5.99
C GLY A 188 -17.62 19.69 6.29
N THR A 189 -18.48 18.76 5.84
CA THR A 189 -19.93 18.79 6.12
C THR A 189 -20.27 17.92 7.32
N THR A 190 -19.78 16.68 7.34
CA THR A 190 -19.85 15.75 8.48
C THR A 190 -18.59 15.75 9.33
N ASN A 191 -17.45 16.13 8.74
CA ASN A 191 -16.16 16.28 9.42
C ASN A 191 -15.89 17.76 9.75
N PRO A 192 -14.93 18.05 10.66
CA PRO A 192 -14.58 19.43 11.00
C PRO A 192 -14.10 20.24 9.79
N PHE A 193 -14.55 21.49 9.71
CA PHE A 193 -14.01 22.50 8.80
C PHE A 193 -12.67 23.03 9.32
N ALA A 194 -11.68 23.18 8.44
CA ALA A 194 -10.40 23.78 8.77
C ALA A 194 -10.09 24.93 7.81
N ALA A 195 -9.58 26.04 8.33
CA ALA A 195 -9.06 27.15 7.53
C ALA A 195 -7.71 27.63 8.08
N LEU A 196 -6.79 27.89 7.17
CA LEU A 196 -5.43 28.32 7.45
C LEU A 196 -5.11 29.57 6.62
N VAL A 197 -4.34 30.49 7.21
CA VAL A 197 -3.70 31.55 6.46
C VAL A 197 -2.24 31.18 6.28
N LEU A 198 -1.79 31.19 5.04
CA LEU A 198 -0.41 30.97 4.63
C LEU A 198 0.19 32.31 4.22
N GLY A 199 1.47 32.52 4.48
CA GLY A 199 2.19 33.72 4.11
C GLY A 199 3.59 33.41 3.60
N LEU A 200 4.10 34.28 2.72
CA LEU A 200 5.51 34.30 2.34
C LEU A 200 6.14 35.57 2.89
N GLY A 201 7.14 35.43 3.75
CA GLY A 201 7.88 36.55 4.33
C GLY A 201 8.75 37.29 3.33
N ASP A 202 9.11 38.53 3.66
CA ASP A 202 10.12 39.29 2.92
C ASP A 202 11.51 38.63 2.94
N ASP A 203 11.74 37.73 3.91
CA ASP A 203 12.92 36.88 4.05
C ASP A 203 12.82 35.54 3.29
N ASP A 204 11.80 35.38 2.46
CA ASP A 204 11.46 34.14 1.72
C ASP A 204 11.08 32.95 2.62
N THR A 205 10.71 33.19 3.89
CA THR A 205 10.20 32.15 4.79
C THR A 205 8.72 31.86 4.55
N GLY A 206 8.36 30.58 4.44
CA GLY A 206 6.96 30.15 4.37
C GLY A 206 6.36 30.04 5.78
N CYS A 207 5.27 30.75 6.02
CA CYS A 207 4.63 30.88 7.34
C CYS A 207 3.17 30.45 7.29
N THR A 208 2.67 29.86 8.37
CA THR A 208 1.25 29.50 8.52
C THR A 208 0.76 29.95 9.88
N SER A 209 -0.47 30.48 9.93
CA SER A 209 -1.14 30.82 11.18
C SER A 209 -2.54 30.22 11.22
N SER A 210 -2.93 29.77 12.43
CA SER A 210 -4.28 29.29 12.72
C SER A 210 -4.82 30.02 13.95
N ARG A 211 -6.13 30.27 14.02
CA ARG A 211 -6.77 30.98 15.15
C ARG A 211 -6.70 30.22 16.49
N ASN A 212 -6.22 28.97 16.51
CA ASN A 212 -6.16 28.12 17.70
C ASN A 212 -4.74 27.90 18.26
N GLY A 213 -3.77 28.78 17.95
CA GLY A 213 -2.61 28.97 18.82
C GLY A 213 -1.32 28.21 18.50
N ALA A 214 -1.07 27.84 17.25
CA ALA A 214 0.28 27.46 16.82
C ALA A 214 0.62 28.14 15.50
N THR A 215 1.72 28.89 15.50
CA THR A 215 2.29 29.58 14.34
C THR A 215 3.48 28.77 13.86
N ALA A 216 3.46 28.27 12.61
CA ALA A 216 4.57 27.47 12.08
C ALA A 216 5.30 28.21 10.95
N ALA A 217 6.63 28.28 11.01
CA ALA A 217 7.52 28.83 10.00
C ALA A 217 8.51 27.75 9.53
N THR A 218 8.73 27.64 8.22
CA THR A 218 9.71 26.70 7.65
C THR A 218 10.71 27.45 6.77
N PRO A 219 12.01 27.46 7.11
CA PRO A 219 13.02 28.07 6.26
C PRO A 219 13.26 27.21 5.01
N ARG A 220 13.71 27.85 3.92
CA ARG A 220 14.05 27.16 2.67
C ARG A 220 15.17 26.15 2.91
N THR A 221 14.96 24.87 2.59
CA THR A 221 16.07 23.96 2.33
C THR A 221 16.77 24.42 1.05
N GLY A 222 18.09 24.59 1.13
CA GLY A 222 18.93 25.08 0.05
C GLY A 222 18.73 24.29 -1.24
N ARG A 223 18.79 25.00 -2.38
CA ARG A 223 18.94 24.37 -3.70
C ARG A 223 20.33 23.79 -3.85
#